data_AF-G4ZEV2-F1
#
_entry.id   AF-G4ZEV2-F1
#
_cell.length_a   1.000
_cell.length_b   1.000
_cell.length_c   1.000
_cell.angle_alpha   90.00
_cell.angle_beta   90.00
_cell.angle_gamma   90.00
#
_symmetry.space_group_name_H-M   'P 1'
#
loop_
_entity.id
_entity.type
_entity.pdbx_description
1 polymer ?
#
loop_
_entity_poly.entity_id
_entity_poly.type
_entity_poly.pdbx_seq_one_letter_code
_entity_poly.pdbx_strand_id
1 'polypeptide(L)'
;MERARNNYYTVLSKEQDLRIHAAYNGGSMVGIIEAAVAGAQNAVVLTRIKDKPNTVEDAFSAVALRLDDVLAVLMGTAQFEPDPEYDQPDPRFAAARIRRAKRRYDDTKSALYKLCVELGADEPGEIVIGNRTSRFFGRV
;
A
#
# COMPACT_ATOMS: atom_id res chain seq x y z
N MET A 1 10.07 8.66 10.72
CA MET A 1 8.99 8.87 9.72
C MET A 1 8.82 7.65 8.80
N GLU A 2 9.89 7.13 8.20
CA GLU A 2 9.86 5.97 7.30
C GLU A 2 9.12 4.74 7.87
N ARG A 3 9.41 4.34 9.12
CA ARG A 3 8.74 3.21 9.78
C ARG A 3 7.22 3.36 9.82
N ALA A 4 6.71 4.55 10.11
CA ALA A 4 5.27 4.82 10.17
C ALA A 4 4.63 4.79 8.78
N ARG A 5 5.34 5.33 7.77
CA ARG A 5 4.94 5.28 6.35
C ARG A 5 4.87 3.84 5.82
N ASN A 6 5.92 3.05 6.08
CA ASN A 6 6.00 1.65 5.68
C ASN A 6 4.88 0.83 6.34
N ASN A 7 4.61 1.11 7.62
CA ASN A 7 3.50 0.47 8.33
C ASN A 7 2.14 0.83 7.73
N TYR A 8 1.90 2.11 7.39
CA TYR A 8 0.64 2.53 6.76
C TYR A 8 0.38 1.78 5.46
N TYR A 9 1.35 1.74 4.54
CA TYR A 9 1.19 1.04 3.27
C TYR A 9 1.14 -0.47 3.40
N THR A 10 1.86 -1.04 4.37
CA THR A 10 1.77 -2.49 4.65
C THR A 10 0.36 -2.85 5.13
N VAL A 11 -0.23 -2.06 6.03
CA VAL A 11 -1.63 -2.25 6.45
C VAL A 11 -2.56 -2.09 5.26
N LEU A 12 -2.40 -1.01 4.49
CA LEU A 12 -3.27 -0.72 3.35
C LEU A 12 -3.24 -1.84 2.31
N SER A 13 -2.07 -2.39 1.97
CA SER A 13 -1.93 -3.53 1.05
C SER A 13 -2.66 -4.75 1.56
N LYS A 14 -2.45 -5.14 2.83
CA LYS A 14 -3.12 -6.29 3.44
C LYS A 14 -4.64 -6.15 3.47
N GLU A 15 -5.16 -4.93 3.64
CA GLU A 15 -6.61 -4.71 3.55
C GLU A 15 -7.13 -4.88 2.12
N GLN A 16 -6.32 -4.60 1.08
CA GLN A 16 -6.74 -4.87 -0.30
C GLN A 16 -6.77 -6.37 -0.60
N ASP A 17 -5.79 -7.13 -0.09
CA ASP A 17 -5.79 -8.59 -0.22
C ASP A 17 -7.05 -9.20 0.42
N LEU A 18 -7.41 -8.75 1.62
CA LEU A 18 -8.65 -9.18 2.28
C LEU A 18 -9.92 -8.74 1.53
N ARG A 19 -9.91 -7.56 0.89
CA ARG A 19 -11.03 -7.10 0.07
C ARG A 19 -11.22 -7.93 -1.19
N ILE A 20 -10.15 -8.46 -1.79
CA ILE A 20 -10.26 -9.40 -2.91
C ILE A 20 -11.06 -10.63 -2.47
N HIS A 21 -10.67 -11.26 -1.35
CA HIS A 21 -11.39 -12.41 -0.80
C HIS A 21 -12.85 -12.08 -0.46
N ALA A 22 -13.10 -10.96 0.23
CA ALA A 22 -14.45 -10.57 0.62
C ALA A 22 -15.33 -10.25 -0.60
N ALA A 23 -14.79 -9.57 -1.62
CA ALA A 23 -15.51 -9.24 -2.83
C ALA A 23 -15.82 -10.48 -3.67
N TYR A 24 -14.89 -11.44 -3.73
CA TYR A 24 -15.11 -12.73 -4.39
C TYR A 24 -16.25 -13.51 -3.76
N ASN A 25 -16.19 -13.72 -2.43
CA ASN A 25 -17.25 -14.42 -1.71
C ASN A 25 -18.60 -13.67 -1.75
N GLY A 26 -18.57 -12.33 -1.80
CA GLY A 26 -19.76 -11.51 -1.98
C GLY A 26 -20.25 -11.38 -3.42
N GLY A 27 -19.65 -12.08 -4.39
CA GLY A 27 -20.06 -12.03 -5.80
C GLY A 27 -19.84 -10.69 -6.51
N SER A 28 -18.96 -9.83 -6.00
CA SER A 28 -18.70 -8.48 -6.53
C SER A 28 -17.44 -8.42 -7.40
N MET A 29 -17.60 -8.62 -8.72
CA MET A 29 -16.51 -8.48 -9.68
C MET A 29 -15.86 -7.09 -9.66
N VAL A 30 -16.68 -6.03 -9.52
CA VAL A 30 -16.17 -4.65 -9.41
C VAL A 30 -15.29 -4.51 -8.16
N GLY A 31 -15.71 -5.07 -7.02
CA GLY A 31 -14.93 -5.04 -5.79
C GLY A 31 -13.59 -5.77 -5.91
N ILE A 32 -13.55 -6.88 -6.63
CA ILE A 32 -12.30 -7.61 -6.92
C ILE A 32 -11.34 -6.73 -7.73
N ILE A 33 -11.83 -6.12 -8.81
CA ILE A 33 -11.01 -5.28 -9.71
C ILE A 33 -10.48 -4.06 -8.96
N GLU A 34 -11.33 -3.35 -8.21
CA GLU A 34 -10.92 -2.17 -7.45
C GLU A 34 -9.87 -2.52 -6.39
N ALA A 35 -10.07 -3.62 -5.66
CA ALA A 35 -9.13 -4.08 -4.65
C ALA A 35 -7.78 -4.50 -5.27
N ALA A 36 -7.80 -5.24 -6.38
CA ALA A 36 -6.61 -5.64 -7.12
C ALA A 36 -5.80 -4.44 -7.62
N VAL A 37 -6.44 -3.46 -8.27
CA VAL A 37 -5.78 -2.25 -8.77
C VAL A 37 -5.18 -1.45 -7.62
N ALA A 38 -5.93 -1.28 -6.52
CA ALA A 38 -5.43 -0.60 -5.34
C ALA A 38 -4.25 -1.37 -4.70
N GLY A 39 -4.29 -2.70 -4.67
CA GLY A 39 -3.20 -3.58 -4.23
C GLY A 39 -1.94 -3.37 -5.05
N ALA A 40 -2.07 -3.40 -6.39
CA ALA A 40 -0.96 -3.16 -7.32
C ALA A 40 -0.34 -1.77 -7.15
N GLN A 41 -1.15 -0.72 -6.97
CA GLN A 41 -0.66 0.62 -6.68
C GLN A 41 0.13 0.67 -5.36
N ASN A 42 -0.35 -0.02 -4.33
CA ASN A 42 0.35 -0.11 -3.04
C ASN A 42 1.65 -0.91 -3.14
N ALA A 43 1.68 -1.97 -3.93
CA ALA A 43 2.87 -2.76 -4.22
C ALA A 43 4.00 -1.87 -4.77
N VAL A 44 3.70 -1.08 -5.81
CA VAL A 44 4.67 -0.13 -6.40
C VAL A 44 5.19 0.87 -5.37
N VAL A 45 4.29 1.43 -4.54
CA VAL A 45 4.69 2.37 -3.48
C VAL A 45 5.57 1.67 -2.45
N LEU A 46 5.21 0.47 -2.00
CA LEU A 46 5.95 -0.32 -1.01
C LEU A 46 7.35 -0.68 -1.51
N THR A 47 7.51 -1.05 -2.77
CA THR A 47 8.84 -1.29 -3.35
C THR A 47 9.76 -0.10 -3.12
N ARG A 48 9.24 1.10 -3.39
CA ARG A 48 10.05 2.31 -3.25
C ARG A 48 10.40 2.66 -1.81
N ILE A 49 9.44 2.54 -0.89
CA ILE A 49 9.61 3.07 0.49
C ILE A 49 10.15 2.02 1.47
N LYS A 50 9.96 0.74 1.17
CA LYS A 50 10.32 -0.39 2.03
C LYS A 50 11.50 -1.17 1.50
N ASP A 51 11.48 -1.51 0.20
CA ASP A 51 12.54 -2.35 -0.38
C ASP A 51 13.74 -1.52 -0.83
N LYS A 52 13.51 -0.23 -1.14
CA LYS A 52 14.55 0.77 -1.44
C LYS A 52 15.62 0.25 -2.42
N PRO A 53 15.22 -0.16 -3.64
CA PRO A 53 16.14 -0.68 -4.64
C PRO A 53 17.19 0.37 -5.02
N ASN A 54 18.43 -0.06 -5.23
CA ASN A 54 19.55 0.83 -5.56
C ASN A 54 19.80 0.95 -7.07
N THR A 55 19.28 0.01 -7.86
CA THR A 55 19.42 -0.03 -9.33
C THR A 55 18.06 -0.12 -10.01
N VAL A 56 18.03 0.10 -11.32
CA VAL A 56 16.81 -0.01 -12.13
C VAL A 56 16.33 -1.47 -12.20
N GLU A 57 17.27 -2.40 -12.34
CA GLU A 57 17.04 -3.83 -12.39
C GLU A 57 16.48 -4.36 -11.07
N ASP A 58 17.03 -3.89 -9.94
CA ASP A 58 16.50 -4.21 -8.60
C ASP A 58 15.09 -3.63 -8.43
N ALA A 59 14.85 -2.41 -8.92
CA ALA A 59 13.54 -1.78 -8.82
C ALA A 59 12.49 -2.52 -9.63
N PHE A 60 12.82 -2.93 -10.86
CA PHE A 60 11.95 -3.74 -11.70
C PHE A 60 11.63 -5.07 -11.01
N SER A 61 12.65 -5.78 -10.53
CA SER A 61 12.50 -7.08 -9.87
C SER A 61 11.65 -6.98 -8.60
N ALA A 62 11.89 -5.97 -7.77
CA ALA A 62 11.14 -5.77 -6.54
C ALA A 62 9.69 -5.34 -6.77
N VAL A 63 9.41 -4.56 -7.83
CA VAL A 63 8.02 -4.28 -8.24
C VAL A 63 7.36 -5.56 -8.74
N ALA A 64 8.02 -6.33 -9.59
CA ALA A 64 7.49 -7.58 -10.14
C ALA A 64 7.13 -8.57 -9.03
N LEU A 65 8.01 -8.78 -8.04
CA LEU A 65 7.74 -9.65 -6.89
C LEU A 65 6.52 -9.20 -6.09
N ARG A 66 6.39 -7.90 -5.80
CA ARG A 66 5.21 -7.40 -5.06
C ARG A 66 3.92 -7.46 -5.86
N LEU A 67 3.99 -7.34 -7.19
CA LEU A 67 2.83 -7.53 -8.04
C LEU A 67 2.43 -9.00 -8.12
N ASP A 68 3.40 -9.90 -8.15
CA ASP A 68 3.18 -11.34 -8.07
C ASP A 68 2.43 -11.72 -6.79
N ASP A 69 2.78 -11.12 -5.64
CA ASP A 69 2.03 -11.31 -4.39
C ASP A 69 0.52 -10.98 -4.54
N VAL A 70 0.18 -9.87 -5.22
CA VAL A 70 -1.21 -9.44 -5.45
C VAL A 70 -1.92 -10.42 -6.41
N LEU A 71 -1.24 -10.84 -7.47
CA LEU A 71 -1.78 -11.82 -8.43
C LEU A 71 -1.97 -13.19 -7.78
N ALA A 72 -1.06 -13.60 -6.91
CA ALA A 72 -1.16 -14.84 -6.16
C ALA A 72 -2.39 -14.84 -5.25
N VAL A 73 -2.73 -13.71 -4.62
CA VAL A 73 -3.98 -13.57 -3.85
C VAL A 73 -5.20 -13.74 -4.75
N LEU A 74 -5.24 -13.06 -5.90
CA LEU A 74 -6.35 -13.19 -6.85
C LEU A 74 -6.53 -14.64 -7.32
N MET A 75 -5.45 -15.25 -7.79
CA MET A 75 -5.45 -16.60 -8.32
C MET A 75 -5.80 -17.62 -7.22
N GLY A 76 -5.22 -17.46 -6.02
CA GLY A 76 -5.52 -18.32 -4.87
C GLY A 76 -6.97 -18.20 -4.39
N THR A 77 -7.55 -17.00 -4.45
CA THR A 77 -8.96 -16.79 -4.13
C THR A 77 -9.86 -17.52 -5.13
N ALA A 78 -9.55 -17.42 -6.41
CA ALA A 78 -10.35 -18.00 -7.48
C ALA A 78 -10.19 -19.53 -7.64
N GLN A 79 -9.30 -20.18 -6.88
CA GLN A 79 -9.11 -21.64 -6.93
C GLN A 79 -10.30 -22.42 -6.35
N PHE A 80 -11.12 -21.78 -5.52
CA PHE A 80 -12.26 -22.40 -4.85
C PHE A 80 -13.53 -21.64 -5.22
N GLU A 81 -14.68 -22.32 -5.23
CA GLU A 81 -15.96 -21.64 -5.41
C GLU A 81 -16.20 -20.63 -4.28
N PRO A 82 -16.93 -19.52 -4.56
CA PRO A 82 -17.27 -18.54 -3.54
C PRO A 82 -18.01 -19.20 -2.37
N ASP A 83 -17.60 -18.89 -1.14
CA ASP A 83 -18.26 -19.42 0.05
C ASP A 83 -19.64 -18.76 0.22
N PRO A 84 -20.76 -19.51 0.11
CA PRO A 84 -22.10 -18.95 0.22
C PRO A 84 -22.46 -18.53 1.64
N GLU A 85 -21.72 -19.00 2.65
CA GLU A 85 -21.92 -18.67 4.07
C GLU A 85 -20.89 -17.63 4.57
N TYR A 86 -20.13 -17.02 3.67
CA TYR A 86 -19.06 -16.11 4.04
C TYR A 86 -19.58 -14.89 4.82
N ASP A 87 -19.23 -14.84 6.10
CA ASP A 87 -19.49 -13.69 6.96
C ASP A 87 -18.51 -12.55 6.61
N GLN A 88 -18.96 -11.62 5.77
CA GLN A 88 -18.14 -10.48 5.36
C GLN A 88 -17.75 -9.62 6.58
N PRO A 89 -16.44 -9.39 6.80
CA PRO A 89 -16.00 -8.51 7.88
C PRO A 89 -16.59 -7.11 7.72
N ASP A 90 -17.11 -6.53 8.81
CA ASP A 90 -17.68 -5.17 8.75
C ASP A 90 -16.62 -4.17 8.22
N PRO A 91 -16.92 -3.47 7.10
CA PRO A 91 -15.98 -2.53 6.46
C PRO A 91 -15.42 -1.46 7.42
N ARG A 92 -16.15 -1.15 8.50
CA ARG A 92 -15.73 -0.20 9.54
C ARG A 92 -14.46 -0.67 10.26
N PHE A 93 -14.21 -1.97 10.42
CA PHE A 93 -12.98 -2.49 11.02
C PHE A 93 -11.78 -2.23 10.11
N ALA A 94 -11.88 -2.56 8.82
CA ALA A 94 -10.84 -2.26 7.83
C ALA A 94 -10.56 -0.75 7.78
N ALA A 95 -11.61 0.07 7.71
CA ALA A 95 -11.48 1.52 7.73
C ALA A 95 -10.85 2.05 9.03
N ALA A 96 -11.16 1.47 10.19
CA ALA A 96 -10.55 1.85 11.46
C ALA A 96 -9.05 1.49 11.51
N ARG A 97 -8.66 0.31 11.00
CA ARG A 97 -7.25 -0.12 10.90
C ARG A 97 -6.44 0.81 10.00
N ILE A 98 -6.95 1.13 8.81
CA ILE A 98 -6.32 2.07 7.86
C ILE A 98 -6.21 3.46 8.51
N ARG A 99 -7.30 3.98 9.09
CA ARG A 99 -7.29 5.30 9.77
C ARG A 99 -6.31 5.35 10.92
N ARG A 100 -6.18 4.28 11.70
CA ARG A 100 -5.20 4.22 12.81
C ARG A 100 -3.76 4.26 12.28
N ALA A 101 -3.46 3.50 11.23
CA ALA A 101 -2.14 3.49 10.64
C ALA A 101 -1.81 4.84 9.97
N LYS A 102 -2.78 5.46 9.30
CA LYS A 102 -2.66 6.79 8.70
C LYS A 102 -2.42 7.88 9.74
N ARG A 103 -3.21 7.91 10.83
CA ARG A 103 -3.00 8.87 11.93
C ARG A 103 -1.58 8.82 12.48
N ARG A 104 -1.07 7.63 12.78
CA ARG A 104 0.33 7.47 13.25
C ARG A 104 1.35 8.04 12.27
N TYR A 105 1.14 7.85 10.97
CA TYR A 105 2.00 8.43 9.94
C TYR A 105 1.89 9.97 9.92
N ASP A 106 0.68 10.51 9.90
CA ASP A 106 0.43 11.95 9.87
C ASP A 106 0.97 12.65 11.14
N ASP A 107 0.82 12.04 12.32
CA ASP A 107 1.37 12.52 13.60
C ASP A 107 2.90 12.57 13.55
N THR A 108 3.53 11.49 13.05
CA THR A 108 5.00 11.42 12.90
C THR A 108 5.50 12.46 11.91
N LYS A 109 4.76 12.69 10.82
CA LYS A 109 5.08 13.72 9.83
C LYS A 109 4.96 15.11 10.43
N SER A 110 3.89 15.39 11.19
CA SER A 110 3.69 16.67 11.86
C SER A 110 4.79 16.97 12.89
N ALA A 111 5.18 15.97 13.69
CA ALA A 111 6.27 16.12 14.66
C ALA A 111 7.62 16.42 13.97
N LEU A 112 7.92 15.74 12.87
CA LEU A 112 9.13 15.99 12.08
C LEU A 112 9.12 17.41 11.48
N TYR A 113 7.98 17.83 10.92
CA TYR A 113 7.82 19.17 10.36
C TYR A 113 8.11 20.26 11.41
N LYS A 114 7.53 20.14 12.61
CA LYS A 114 7.78 21.08 13.71
C LYS A 114 9.27 21.15 14.06
N LEU A 115 9.94 20.00 14.14
CA LEU A 115 11.37 19.94 14.43
C LEU A 115 12.22 20.60 13.32
N CYS A 116 11.90 20.38 12.04
CA CYS A 116 12.58 21.05 10.93
C CYS A 116 12.45 22.58 11.02
N VAL A 117 11.24 23.07 11.32
CA VAL A 117 10.98 24.51 11.52
C VAL A 117 11.79 25.06 12.69
N GLU A 118 11.81 24.36 13.82
CA GLU A 118 12.60 24.77 15.01
C GLU A 118 14.11 24.83 14.72
N LEU A 119 14.61 23.91 13.89
CA LEU A 119 16.03 23.82 13.55
C LEU A 119 16.44 24.71 12.35
N GLY A 120 15.49 25.40 11.71
CA GLY A 120 15.75 26.15 10.47
C GLY A 120 16.22 25.26 9.31
N ALA A 121 15.86 23.97 9.32
CA ALA A 121 16.27 22.99 8.33
C ALA A 121 15.18 22.80 7.26
N ASP A 122 15.60 22.52 6.02
CA ASP A 122 14.68 22.18 4.95
C ASP A 122 13.93 20.87 5.26
N GLU A 123 12.67 20.80 4.83
CA GLU A 123 11.90 19.56 4.88
C GLU A 123 12.57 18.46 4.01
N PRO A 124 12.68 17.22 4.49
CA PRO A 124 13.20 16.14 3.65
C PRO A 124 12.32 15.93 2.41
N GLY A 125 12.89 16.07 1.21
CA GLY A 125 12.19 16.02 -0.08
C GLY A 125 11.48 14.70 -0.44
N GLU A 126 11.55 13.69 0.42
CA GLU A 126 10.87 12.39 0.21
C GLU A 126 9.42 12.33 0.71
N ILE A 127 8.88 13.44 1.22
CA ILE A 127 7.59 13.50 1.93
C ILE A 127 6.35 13.42 1.03
N VAL A 128 6.48 13.46 -0.30
CA VAL A 128 5.30 13.49 -1.19
C VAL A 128 4.93 12.10 -1.69
N ILE A 129 3.93 11.52 -1.02
CA ILE A 129 3.15 10.38 -1.51
C ILE A 129 2.48 10.76 -2.83
N GLY A 130 2.67 9.95 -3.88
CA GLY A 130 1.97 10.11 -5.15
C GLY A 130 2.51 11.20 -6.08
N ASN A 131 3.69 11.77 -5.81
CA ASN A 131 4.31 12.63 -6.81
C ASN A 131 4.74 11.79 -8.03
N ARG A 132 3.95 11.80 -9.10
CA ARG A 132 4.31 11.20 -10.41
C ARG A 132 5.63 11.74 -10.97
N THR A 133 6.14 12.86 -10.45
CA THR A 133 7.43 13.44 -10.84
C THR A 133 8.60 12.98 -9.98
N SER A 134 8.37 12.12 -8.97
CA SER A 134 9.48 11.46 -8.32
C SER A 134 10.11 10.49 -9.31
N ARG A 135 11.24 10.93 -9.86
CA ARG A 135 12.11 10.25 -10.81
C ARG A 135 12.32 8.79 -10.38
N PHE A 136 11.44 7.90 -10.85
CA PHE A 136 11.56 6.46 -10.63
C PHE A 136 12.70 5.88 -11.48
N PHE A 137 13.02 6.59 -12.55
CA PHE A 137 14.18 6.39 -13.40
C PHE A 137 14.93 7.72 -13.41
N GLY A 138 16.24 7.70 -13.22
CA GLY A 138 17.10 8.89 -13.27
C GLY A 138 16.89 9.69 -14.58
N ARG A 139 17.40 10.93 -14.60
CA ARG A 139 17.54 11.66 -15.87
C ARG A 139 18.34 10.78 -16.84
N VAL A 140 17.75 10.47 -17.99
CA VAL A 140 18.52 10.22 -19.22
C VAL A 140 19.03 11.57 -19.72
#